data_AF-A0A924GLG9-F1
#
_entry.id   AF-A0A924GLG9-F1
#
_cell.length_a   1.000
_cell.length_b   1.000
_cell.length_c   1.000
_cell.angle_alpha   90.00
_cell.angle_beta   90.00
_cell.angle_gamma   90.00
#
_symmetry.space_group_name_H-M   'P 1'
#
loop_
_entity.id
_entity.type
_entity.pdbx_description
1 polymer ?
#
loop_
_entity_poly.entity_id
_entity_poly.type
_entity_poly.pdbx_seq_one_letter_code
_entity_poly.pdbx_strand_id
1 'polypeptide(L)' 'IETKRLMKKGQQQLVAQQMDEEGASFGRMLGEPAAREAFGAFMQKRKPDFSKV' A
#
# COMPACT_ATOMS: atom_id res chain seq x y z
N ILE A 1 -20.37 -11.57 15.51
CA ILE A 1 -19.97 -11.04 14.16
C ILE A 1 -20.76 -9.78 13.80
N GLU A 2 -22.08 -9.75 14.05
CA GLU A 2 -22.95 -8.65 13.67
C GLU A 2 -22.64 -7.30 14.32
N THR A 3 -22.33 -7.27 15.63
CA THR A 3 -21.97 -6.03 16.35
C THR A 3 -20.78 -5.32 15.70
N LYS A 4 -19.72 -6.06 15.34
CA LYS A 4 -18.53 -5.51 14.65
C LYS A 4 -18.86 -4.97 13.27
N ARG A 5 -19.78 -5.63 12.54
CA ARG A 5 -20.25 -5.16 11.23
C ARG A 5 -21.03 -3.86 11.38
N LEU A 6 -21.94 -3.77 12.35
CA LEU A 6 -22.74 -2.56 12.61
C LEU A 6 -21.86 -1.38 13.03
N MET A 7 -20.88 -1.60 13.92
CA MET A 7 -19.90 -0.57 14.30
C MET A 7 -19.13 -0.02 13.10
N LYS A 8 -18.78 -0.88 12.13
CA LYS A 8 -18.02 -0.48 10.93
C LYS A 8 -18.89 0.02 9.79
N LYS A 9 -20.21 -0.19 9.82
CA LYS A 9 -21.11 0.09 8.69
C LYS A 9 -21.09 1.56 8.27
N GLY A 10 -21.03 2.48 9.23
CA GLY A 10 -21.03 3.93 8.94
C GLY A 10 -19.80 4.42 8.17
N GLN A 11 -18.68 3.70 8.23
CA GLN A 11 -17.43 4.07 7.57
C GLN A 11 -17.12 3.21 6.34
N GLN A 12 -17.96 2.24 5.98
CA GLN A 12 -17.66 1.29 4.90
C GLN A 12 -17.41 1.97 3.55
N GLN A 13 -18.24 2.94 3.18
CA GLN A 13 -18.10 3.63 1.89
C GLN A 13 -16.83 4.49 1.84
N LEU A 14 -16.56 5.25 2.91
CA LEU A 14 -15.34 6.06 3.00
C LEU A 14 -14.08 5.19 2.94
N VAL A 15 -14.08 4.06 3.65
CA VAL A 15 -12.95 3.12 3.62
C VAL A 15 -12.76 2.55 2.22
N ALA A 16 -13.83 2.17 1.52
CA ALA A 16 -13.73 1.68 0.15
C ALA A 16 -13.12 2.73 -0.79
N GLN A 17 -13.60 3.98 -0.72
CA GLN A 17 -13.05 5.08 -1.51
C GLN A 17 -11.56 5.32 -1.21
N GLN A 18 -11.18 5.36 0.07
CA GLN A 18 -9.79 5.53 0.47
C GLN A 18 -8.90 4.40 -0.07
N MET A 19 -9.39 3.15 -0.05
CA MET A 19 -8.66 2.01 -0.62
C MET A 19 -8.44 2.15 -2.14
N ASP A 20 -9.43 2.67 -2.87
CA ASP A 20 -9.31 2.90 -4.31
C ASP A 20 -8.28 4.01 -4.61
N GLU A 21 -8.32 5.10 -3.85
CA GLU A 21 -7.37 6.22 -3.96
C GLU A 21 -5.93 5.79 -3.62
N GLU A 22 -5.75 5.04 -2.52
CA GLU A 22 -4.49 4.45 -2.13
C GLU A 22 -3.98 3.46 -3.18
N GLY A 23 -4.86 2.59 -3.70
CA GLY A 23 -4.52 1.63 -4.75
C GLY A 23 -4.00 2.29 -6.02
N ALA A 24 -4.64 3.36 -6.48
CA ALA A 24 -4.19 4.13 -7.64
C ALA A 24 -2.85 4.85 -7.39
N SER A 25 -2.61 5.33 -6.16
CA SER A 25 -1.35 5.97 -5.80
C SER A 25 -0.22 4.94 -5.69
N PHE A 26 -0.41 3.88 -4.91
CA PHE A 26 0.60 2.83 -4.71
C PHE A 26 0.86 2.05 -6.00
N GLY A 27 -0.15 1.78 -6.81
CA GLY A 27 0.01 1.12 -8.11
C GLY A 27 0.99 1.85 -9.03
N ARG A 28 0.98 3.20 -9.02
CA ARG A 28 1.97 4.00 -9.75
C ARG A 28 3.36 3.86 -9.13
N MET A 29 3.46 3.97 -7.79
CA MET A 29 4.73 3.85 -7.07
C MET A 29 5.42 2.50 -7.28
N LEU A 30 4.68 1.40 -7.51
CA LEU A 30 5.25 0.09 -7.78
C LEU A 30 6.16 0.06 -9.03
N GLY A 31 5.97 0.98 -9.98
CA GLY A 31 6.79 1.09 -11.19
C GLY A 31 8.08 1.89 -11.00
N GLU A 32 8.18 2.67 -9.93
CA GLU A 32 9.25 3.64 -9.69
C GLU A 32 10.58 2.96 -9.30
N PRO A 33 11.74 3.63 -9.47
CA PRO A 33 13.05 3.06 -9.13
C PRO A 33 13.17 2.66 -7.66
N ALA A 34 12.53 3.40 -6.74
CA ALA A 34 12.48 3.07 -5.31
C ALA A 34 11.82 1.71 -5.07
N ALA A 35 10.70 1.41 -5.74
CA ALA A 35 10.02 0.15 -5.55
C ALA A 35 10.87 -1.02 -6.06
N ARG A 36 11.55 -0.86 -7.20
CA ARG A 36 12.47 -1.88 -7.73
C ARG A 36 13.61 -2.18 -6.77
N GLU A 37 14.20 -1.14 -6.16
CA GLU A 37 15.26 -1.31 -5.17
C GLU A 37 14.73 -1.96 -3.89
N ALA A 38 13.57 -1.54 -3.40
CA ALA A 38 12.94 -2.14 -2.22
C ALA A 38 12.67 -3.64 -2.42
N PHE A 39 12.08 -4.02 -3.56
CA PHE A 39 11.81 -5.43 -3.88
C PHE A 39 13.10 -6.23 -4.10
N GLY A 40 14.07 -5.68 -4.82
CA GLY A 40 15.36 -6.32 -5.06
C GLY A 40 16.13 -6.58 -3.76
N ALA A 41 16.20 -5.57 -2.89
CA ALA A 41 16.84 -5.67 -1.58
C ALA A 41 16.13 -6.69 -0.67
N PHE A 42 14.80 -6.70 -0.66
CA PHE A 42 14.00 -7.67 0.09
C PHE A 42 14.29 -9.11 -0.37
N MET A 43 14.25 -9.37 -1.68
CA MET A 43 14.55 -10.69 -2.25
C MET A 43 15.98 -11.14 -1.94
N GLN A 44 16.92 -10.20 -1.89
CA GLN A 44 18.33 -10.43 -1.57
C GLN A 44 18.63 -10.43 -0.07
N LYS A 45 17.64 -10.25 0.81
CA LYS A 45 17.80 -10.13 2.28
C LYS A 45 18.83 -9.08 2.70
N ARG A 46 18.89 -7.96 1.98
CA ARG A 46 19.75 -6.82 2.30
C ARG A 46 18.90 -5.58 2.58
N LYS A 47 19.52 -4.55 3.17
CA LYS A 47 18.87 -3.24 3.31
C LYS A 47 18.78 -2.57 1.93
N PRO A 48 17.63 -1.99 1.55
CA PRO A 48 17.52 -1.19 0.34
C PRO A 48 18.33 0.10 0.45
N ASP A 49 18.96 0.49 -0.65
CA ASP A 49 19.73 1.73 -0.79
C ASP A 49 18.99 2.72 -1.69
N PHE A 50 18.37 3.72 -1.07
CA PHE A 50 17.62 4.76 -1.76
C PHE A 50 18.46 6.00 -2.08
N SER A 51 19.78 5.97 -1.91
CA SER A 51 20.65 7.16 -2.05
C SER A 51 20.73 7.73 -3.48
N LYS A 52 20.24 7.00 -4.48
CA LYS A 52 20.28 7.40 -5.90
C LYS A 52 18.94 7.27 -6.64
N VAL A 53 17.83 7.19 -5.91
CA VAL A 53 16.48 7.21 -6.50
C VAL A 53 15.99 8.64 -6.67
#